data_AF-A0A6I8PKS1-F1
#
_entry.id   AF-A0A6I8PKS1-F1
#
_cell.length_a   1.000
_cell.length_b   1.000
_cell.length_c   1.000
_cell.angle_alpha   90.00
_cell.angle_beta   90.00
_cell.angle_gamma   90.00
#
_symmetry.space_group_name_H-M   'P 1'
#
loop_
_entity.id
_entity.type
_entity.pdbx_description
1 polymer ?
#
loop_
_entity_poly.entity_id
_entity_poly.type
_entity_poly.pdbx_seq_one_letter_code
_entity_poly.pdbx_strand_id
1 'polypeptide(L)'
;MEAAGVGDIGDTGVGAASGAASATVRELLQDECYADFLSQDFDVKAYTSQSIHQAVIAEQLAKLAQGISQLDKELHLQVVTRHEDLLAQATGIESLEGVLQMMQTRIGALQGAVDRIRVKIVDPYNKIVGRTAQLARLQVACDLLRRIIRILYLSKRLQGQLQGGSREITKAAQSLNELENMTYVNGCRLAAEY
;
A
#
# COMPACT_ATOMS: atom_id res chain seq x y z
N MET A 1 19.95 -3.06 25.35
CA MET A 1 19.09 -2.20 26.17
C MET A 1 17.67 -2.67 25.88
N GLU A 2 17.11 -3.31 26.90
CA GLU A 2 15.79 -3.94 27.07
C GLU A 2 14.99 -4.47 25.87
N ALA A 3 14.82 -5.79 25.86
CA ALA A 3 13.68 -6.46 25.25
C ALA A 3 12.47 -6.32 26.19
N ALA A 4 11.40 -5.66 25.75
CA ALA A 4 10.16 -5.52 26.50
C ALA A 4 9.05 -6.40 25.88
N GLY A 5 8.73 -7.47 26.61
CA GLY A 5 7.40 -8.07 26.81
C GLY A 5 6.46 -8.17 25.62
N VAL A 6 6.46 -9.35 24.98
CA VAL A 6 5.31 -9.87 24.24
C VAL A 6 4.16 -10.08 25.23
N GLY A 7 2.97 -9.65 24.80
CA GLY A 7 1.78 -9.48 25.63
C GLY A 7 1.29 -10.73 26.34
N ASP A 8 0.93 -10.53 27.59
CA ASP A 8 -0.12 -11.26 28.27
C ASP A 8 -1.37 -10.38 28.21
N ILE A 9 -2.14 -10.49 27.12
CA ILE A 9 -3.51 -9.98 27.12
C ILE A 9 -4.30 -11.03 27.88
N GLY A 10 -4.39 -10.82 29.19
CA GLY A 10 -5.24 -11.61 30.08
C GLY A 10 -6.67 -11.61 29.56
N ASP A 11 -6.99 -12.67 28.82
CA ASP A 11 -8.34 -13.19 28.67
C ASP A 11 -8.79 -13.72 30.04
N THR A 12 -9.30 -12.86 30.91
CA THR A 12 -10.08 -13.29 32.07
C THR A 12 -11.00 -12.18 32.56
N GLY A 13 -12.32 -12.34 32.34
CA GLY A 13 -13.28 -12.02 33.40
C GLY A 13 -14.49 -11.14 33.06
N VAL A 14 -14.47 -10.30 32.03
CA VAL A 14 -15.47 -9.22 31.92
C VAL A 14 -16.81 -9.65 31.29
N GLY A 15 -16.85 -10.81 30.61
CA GLY A 15 -18.09 -11.36 30.04
C GLY A 15 -19.12 -11.85 31.08
N ALA A 16 -18.68 -12.19 32.29
CA ALA A 16 -19.55 -12.79 33.30
C ALA A 16 -20.47 -11.77 34.01
N ALA A 17 -19.97 -10.56 34.31
CA ALA A 17 -20.74 -9.53 35.01
C ALA A 17 -21.78 -8.85 34.11
N SER A 18 -21.44 -8.66 32.82
CA SER A 18 -22.34 -8.06 31.81
C SER A 18 -23.53 -8.97 31.46
N GLY A 19 -23.30 -10.29 31.44
CA GLY A 19 -24.36 -11.28 31.29
C GLY A 19 -25.30 -11.34 32.49
N ALA A 20 -24.76 -11.18 33.71
CA ALA A 20 -25.53 -11.20 34.94
C ALA A 20 -26.51 -10.02 35.05
N ALA A 21 -26.07 -8.79 34.76
CA ALA A 21 -26.92 -7.60 34.88
C ALA A 21 -28.01 -7.49 33.80
N SER A 22 -27.76 -8.02 32.60
CA SER A 22 -28.82 -8.13 31.57
C SER A 22 -29.78 -9.29 31.86
N ALA A 23 -29.33 -10.30 32.59
CA ALA A 23 -30.17 -11.41 33.05
C ALA A 23 -31.09 -10.96 34.19
N THR A 24 -30.62 -10.15 35.14
CA THR A 24 -31.42 -9.61 36.26
C THR A 24 -32.52 -8.66 35.80
N VAL A 25 -32.26 -7.73 34.86
CA VAL A 25 -33.32 -6.88 34.28
C VAL A 25 -34.35 -7.73 33.53
N ARG A 26 -33.89 -8.76 32.80
CA ARG A 26 -34.79 -9.67 32.09
C ARG A 26 -35.63 -10.51 33.06
N GLU A 27 -35.06 -10.93 34.18
CA GLU A 27 -35.75 -11.67 35.24
C GLU A 27 -36.78 -10.80 35.96
N LEU A 28 -36.47 -9.53 36.22
CA LEU A 28 -37.42 -8.54 36.75
C LEU A 28 -38.62 -8.35 35.80
N LEU A 29 -38.36 -8.24 34.49
CA LEU A 29 -39.40 -8.05 33.47
C LEU A 29 -40.20 -9.34 33.16
N GLN A 30 -39.78 -10.51 33.67
CA GLN A 30 -40.51 -11.77 33.56
C GLN A 30 -41.50 -11.99 34.70
N ASP A 31 -41.50 -11.14 35.72
CA ASP A 31 -42.46 -11.22 36.81
C ASP A 31 -43.89 -10.94 36.27
N GLU A 32 -44.84 -11.82 36.60
CA GLU A 32 -46.23 -11.73 36.12
C GLU A 32 -46.88 -10.39 36.51
N CYS A 33 -46.43 -9.76 37.59
CA CYS A 33 -46.94 -8.47 38.02
C CYS A 33 -46.57 -7.30 37.08
N TYR A 34 -45.57 -7.46 36.21
CA TYR A 34 -45.18 -6.46 35.22
C TYR A 34 -45.61 -6.80 33.79
N ALA A 35 -46.13 -8.01 33.56
CA ALA A 35 -46.53 -8.49 32.23
C ALA A 35 -47.61 -7.60 31.56
N ASP A 36 -48.57 -7.11 32.34
CA ASP A 36 -49.63 -6.21 31.85
C ASP A 36 -49.03 -4.91 31.28
N PHE A 37 -47.98 -4.37 31.92
CA PHE A 37 -47.29 -3.15 31.48
C PHE A 37 -46.45 -3.35 30.21
N LEU A 38 -46.12 -4.59 29.84
CA LEU A 38 -45.35 -4.94 28.65
C LEU A 38 -46.24 -5.18 27.41
N SER A 39 -47.56 -5.20 27.60
CA SER A 39 -48.51 -5.35 26.49
C SER A 39 -48.56 -4.10 25.60
N GLN A 40 -48.67 -4.28 24.28
CA GLN A 40 -48.73 -3.16 23.33
C GLN A 40 -50.03 -2.35 23.45
N ASP A 41 -51.09 -2.96 23.99
CA ASP A 41 -52.41 -2.37 24.16
C ASP A 41 -52.74 -2.02 25.63
N PHE A 42 -51.72 -1.73 26.44
CA PHE A 42 -51.90 -1.45 27.87
C PHE A 42 -52.85 -0.26 28.09
N ASP A 43 -54.07 -0.55 28.58
CA ASP A 43 -55.06 0.47 28.93
C ASP A 43 -54.94 0.85 30.41
N VAL A 44 -54.30 1.98 30.65
CA VAL A 44 -54.15 2.60 31.97
C VAL A 44 -55.50 2.76 32.66
N LYS A 45 -56.57 3.10 31.94
CA LYS A 45 -57.89 3.38 32.54
C LYS A 45 -58.55 2.10 33.02
N ALA A 46 -58.53 1.05 32.20
CA ALA A 46 -59.04 -0.26 32.58
C ALA A 46 -58.24 -0.85 33.76
N TYR A 47 -56.91 -0.78 33.70
CA TYR A 47 -56.01 -1.27 34.76
C TYR A 47 -56.23 -0.54 36.10
N THR A 48 -56.35 0.79 36.05
CA THR A 48 -56.59 1.61 37.25
C THR A 48 -57.98 1.34 37.81
N SER A 49 -59.00 1.22 36.97
CA SER A 49 -60.36 0.88 37.42
C SER A 49 -60.42 -0.50 38.07
N GLN A 50 -59.77 -1.51 37.47
CA GLN A 50 -59.66 -2.87 38.02
C GLN A 50 -58.96 -2.86 39.39
N SER A 51 -57.85 -2.13 39.50
CA SER A 51 -57.08 -2.00 40.74
C SER A 51 -57.84 -1.28 41.85
N ILE A 52 -58.66 -0.28 41.50
CA ILE A 52 -59.59 0.40 42.42
C ILE A 52 -60.68 -0.55 42.90
N HIS A 53 -61.29 -1.31 41.98
CA HIS A 53 -62.35 -2.27 42.32
C HIS A 53 -61.86 -3.40 43.22
N GLN A 54 -60.61 -3.85 43.05
CA GLN A 54 -60.01 -4.89 43.89
C GLN A 54 -59.44 -4.32 45.21
N ALA A 55 -59.43 -2.99 45.40
CA ALA A 55 -58.85 -2.29 46.55
C ALA A 55 -57.35 -2.53 46.79
N VAL A 56 -56.59 -2.85 45.73
CA VAL A 56 -55.15 -3.23 45.81
C VAL A 56 -54.21 -2.09 45.39
N ILE A 57 -54.73 -0.87 45.21
CA ILE A 57 -54.00 0.29 44.66
C ILE A 57 -52.68 0.58 45.40
N ALA A 58 -52.70 0.56 46.73
CA ALA A 58 -51.53 0.90 47.54
C ALA A 58 -50.41 -0.14 47.39
N GLU A 59 -50.77 -1.42 47.29
CA GLU A 59 -49.81 -2.51 47.08
C GLU A 59 -49.22 -2.47 45.66
N GLN A 60 -50.05 -2.19 44.65
CA GLN A 60 -49.58 -2.06 43.26
C GLN A 60 -48.64 -0.85 43.08
N LEU A 61 -48.95 0.29 43.70
CA LEU A 61 -48.06 1.46 43.73
C LEU A 61 -46.73 1.15 44.43
N ALA A 62 -46.77 0.42 45.55
CA ALA A 62 -45.57 0.01 46.26
C ALA A 62 -44.68 -0.92 45.41
N LYS A 63 -45.28 -1.91 44.73
CA LYS A 63 -44.57 -2.82 43.80
C LYS A 63 -43.99 -2.09 42.59
N LEU A 64 -44.71 -1.12 42.03
CA LEU A 64 -44.20 -0.31 40.92
C LEU A 64 -43.02 0.57 41.36
N ALA A 65 -43.15 1.25 42.51
CA ALA A 65 -42.07 2.05 43.08
C ALA A 65 -40.82 1.23 43.39
N GLN A 66 -41.02 0.00 43.90
CA GLN A 66 -39.94 -0.96 44.12
C GLN A 66 -39.28 -1.39 42.79
N GLY A 67 -40.07 -1.76 41.78
CA GLY A 67 -39.57 -2.14 40.45
C GLY A 67 -38.79 -1.02 39.77
N ILE A 68 -39.29 0.22 39.84
CA ILE A 68 -38.58 1.41 39.34
C ILE A 68 -37.24 1.59 40.06
N SER A 69 -37.23 1.47 41.40
CA SER A 69 -36.00 1.61 42.19
C SER A 69 -34.98 0.50 41.91
N GLN A 70 -35.44 -0.71 41.59
CA GLN A 70 -34.57 -1.83 41.21
C GLN A 70 -34.02 -1.64 39.78
N LEU A 71 -34.86 -1.21 38.84
CA LEU A 71 -34.44 -0.92 37.48
C LEU A 71 -33.43 0.24 37.44
N ASP A 72 -33.63 1.28 38.25
CA ASP A 72 -32.72 2.42 38.36
C ASP A 72 -31.34 2.01 38.90
N LYS A 73 -31.31 1.16 39.94
CA LYS A 73 -30.06 0.59 40.46
C LYS A 73 -29.32 -0.25 39.42
N GLU A 74 -30.05 -1.10 38.71
CA GLU A 74 -29.46 -2.01 37.73
C GLU A 74 -28.97 -1.27 36.48
N LEU A 75 -29.72 -0.26 36.05
CA LEU A 75 -29.31 0.64 34.97
C LEU A 75 -28.05 1.41 35.35
N HIS A 76 -28.00 1.95 36.57
CA HIS A 76 -26.81 2.62 37.08
C HIS A 76 -25.60 1.68 37.13
N LEU A 77 -25.78 0.45 37.63
CA LEU A 77 -24.74 -0.58 37.64
C LEU A 77 -24.27 -0.93 36.23
N GLN A 78 -25.16 -1.09 35.25
CA GLN A 78 -24.77 -1.37 33.86
C GLN A 78 -24.00 -0.21 33.23
N VAL A 79 -24.44 1.02 33.46
CA VAL A 79 -23.75 2.23 32.98
C VAL A 79 -22.36 2.32 33.61
N VAL A 80 -22.27 2.10 34.92
CA VAL A 80 -21.01 2.12 35.68
C VAL A 80 -20.12 0.89 35.41
N THR A 81 -20.66 -0.18 34.85
CA THR A 81 -19.79 -1.32 34.47
C THR A 81 -19.22 -1.09 33.08
N ARG A 82 -20.02 -0.60 32.13
CA ARG A 82 -19.62 -0.49 30.72
C ARG A 82 -18.85 0.79 30.38
N HIS A 83 -18.89 1.82 31.22
CA HIS A 83 -18.23 3.09 30.91
C HIS A 83 -16.69 2.99 30.88
N GLU A 84 -16.09 2.08 31.66
CA GLU A 84 -14.64 1.85 31.66
C GLU A 84 -14.22 1.16 30.36
N ASP A 85 -14.95 0.12 29.95
CA ASP A 85 -14.71 -0.57 28.69
C ASP A 85 -14.87 0.35 27.48
N LEU A 86 -15.89 1.21 27.46
CA LEU A 86 -16.12 2.14 26.36
C LEU A 86 -15.02 3.21 26.28
N LEU A 87 -14.52 3.69 27.42
CA LEU A 87 -13.38 4.61 27.49
C LEU A 87 -12.07 3.91 27.08
N ALA A 88 -11.86 2.67 27.51
CA ALA A 88 -10.71 1.86 27.09
C ALA A 88 -10.73 1.61 25.57
N GLN A 89 -11.90 1.36 24.99
CA GLN A 89 -12.05 1.24 23.54
C GLN A 89 -11.79 2.57 22.81
N ALA A 90 -12.32 3.69 23.33
CA ALA A 90 -12.11 5.01 22.73
C ALA A 90 -10.61 5.42 22.75
N THR A 91 -9.93 5.21 23.88
CA THR A 91 -8.49 5.44 24.01
C THR A 91 -7.67 4.48 23.13
N GLY A 92 -8.12 3.23 23.00
CA GLY A 92 -7.56 2.26 22.05
C GLY A 92 -7.62 2.76 20.60
N ILE A 93 -8.78 3.28 20.17
CA ILE A 93 -8.97 3.86 18.84
C ILE A 93 -8.07 5.07 18.62
N GLU A 94 -7.97 5.98 19.59
CA GLU A 94 -7.07 7.15 19.53
C GLU A 94 -5.61 6.72 19.37
N SER A 95 -5.18 5.69 20.10
CA SER A 95 -3.82 5.14 19.96
C SER A 95 -3.55 4.59 18.56
N LEU A 96 -4.54 3.90 17.97
CA LEU A 96 -4.44 3.33 16.64
C LEU A 96 -4.38 4.42 15.56
N GLU A 97 -5.16 5.50 15.73
CA GLU A 97 -5.08 6.68 14.87
C GLU A 97 -3.67 7.29 14.88
N GLY A 98 -3.04 7.39 16.05
CA GLY A 98 -1.64 7.83 16.18
C GLY A 98 -0.66 6.93 15.42
N VAL A 99 -0.82 5.60 15.51
CA VAL A 99 0.00 4.63 14.75
C VAL A 99 -0.22 4.77 13.24
N LEU A 100 -1.47 4.91 12.80
CA LEU A 100 -1.80 5.10 11.39
C LEU A 100 -1.21 6.40 10.84
N GLN A 101 -1.28 7.48 11.59
CA GLN A 101 -0.67 8.75 11.20
C GLN A 101 0.86 8.65 11.08
N MET A 102 1.49 7.90 12.00
CA MET A 102 2.93 7.61 11.92
C MET A 102 3.27 6.76 10.69
N MET A 103 2.47 5.75 10.37
CA MET A 103 2.64 4.96 9.15
C MET A 103 2.50 5.83 7.88
N GLN A 104 1.46 6.67 7.81
CA GLN A 104 1.23 7.59 6.70
C GLN A 104 2.46 8.48 6.45
N THR A 105 3.03 9.01 7.53
CA THR A 105 4.23 9.87 7.47
C THR A 105 5.44 9.10 6.95
N ARG A 106 5.65 7.87 7.43
CA ARG A 106 6.76 7.00 6.98
C ARG A 106 6.61 6.58 5.52
N ILE A 107 5.38 6.27 5.08
CA ILE A 107 5.08 5.95 3.68
C ILE A 107 5.40 7.16 2.79
N GLY A 108 5.00 8.37 3.19
CA GLY A 108 5.34 9.60 2.45
C GLY A 108 6.85 9.83 2.37
N ALA A 109 7.59 9.58 3.46
CA ALA A 109 9.05 9.67 3.46
C ALA A 109 9.71 8.63 2.52
N LEU A 110 9.17 7.40 2.49
CA LEU A 110 9.64 6.34 1.61
C LEU A 110 9.37 6.67 0.13
N GLN A 111 8.16 7.14 -0.19
CA GLN A 111 7.84 7.62 -1.55
C GLN A 111 8.80 8.71 -1.99
N GLY A 112 9.06 9.70 -1.13
CA GLY A 112 10.04 10.74 -1.42
C GLY A 112 11.47 10.20 -1.60
N ALA A 113 11.86 9.14 -0.88
CA ALA A 113 13.16 8.49 -1.08
C ALA A 113 13.25 7.76 -2.42
N VAL A 114 12.20 7.06 -2.82
CA VAL A 114 12.11 6.38 -4.12
C VAL A 114 12.16 7.39 -5.27
N ASP A 115 11.45 8.52 -5.17
CA ASP A 115 11.51 9.57 -6.19
C ASP A 115 12.91 10.18 -6.29
N ARG A 116 13.60 10.41 -5.16
CA ARG A 116 15.00 10.84 -5.17
C ARG A 116 15.92 9.82 -5.84
N ILE A 117 15.70 8.52 -5.63
CA ILE A 117 16.45 7.45 -6.31
C ILE A 117 16.21 7.50 -7.82
N ARG A 118 14.96 7.66 -8.27
CA ARG A 118 14.63 7.80 -9.70
C ARG A 118 15.42 8.96 -10.33
N VAL A 119 15.34 10.15 -9.73
CA VAL A 119 15.99 11.35 -10.27
C VAL A 119 17.52 11.24 -10.22
N LYS A 120 18.09 10.66 -9.17
CA LYS A 120 19.55 10.62 -8.97
C LYS A 120 20.22 9.41 -9.63
N ILE A 121 19.49 8.35 -9.96
CA ILE A 121 20.07 7.10 -10.45
C ILE A 121 19.49 6.73 -11.80
N VAL A 122 18.16 6.60 -11.91
CA VAL A 122 17.51 6.12 -13.14
C VAL A 122 17.69 7.11 -14.29
N ASP A 123 17.47 8.40 -14.05
CA ASP A 123 17.59 9.40 -15.12
C ASP A 123 19.03 9.55 -15.63
N PRO A 124 20.07 9.65 -14.78
CA PRO A 124 21.46 9.66 -15.25
C PRO A 124 21.85 8.37 -15.95
N TYR A 125 21.40 7.21 -15.48
CA TYR A 125 21.64 5.93 -16.15
C TYR A 125 21.11 5.95 -17.58
N ASN A 126 19.85 6.34 -17.77
CA ASN A 126 19.24 6.43 -19.11
C ASN A 126 19.99 7.42 -20.01
N LYS A 127 20.46 8.54 -19.46
CA LYS A 127 21.31 9.50 -20.20
C LYS A 127 22.65 8.89 -20.62
N ILE A 128 23.29 8.11 -19.75
CA ILE A 128 24.55 7.43 -20.06
C ILE A 128 24.33 6.40 -21.16
N VAL A 129 23.31 5.55 -21.05
CA VAL A 129 22.97 4.56 -22.08
C VAL A 129 22.76 5.24 -23.44
N GLY A 130 21.98 6.33 -23.48
CA GLY A 130 21.76 7.10 -24.69
C GLY A 130 23.05 7.68 -25.29
N ARG A 131 23.92 8.26 -24.46
CA ARG A 131 25.21 8.81 -24.89
C ARG A 131 26.18 7.73 -25.36
N THR A 132 26.20 6.57 -24.72
CA THR A 132 27.04 5.43 -25.14
C THR A 132 26.59 4.89 -26.49
N ALA A 133 25.28 4.80 -26.75
CA ALA A 133 24.76 4.43 -28.06
C ALA A 133 25.14 5.47 -29.14
N GLN A 134 25.07 6.76 -28.82
CA GLN A 134 25.52 7.83 -29.72
C GLN A 134 27.01 7.74 -30.01
N LEU A 135 27.83 7.50 -28.98
CA LEU A 135 29.28 7.35 -29.13
C LEU A 135 29.64 6.15 -30.01
N ALA A 136 28.97 5.01 -29.84
CA ALA A 136 29.17 3.84 -30.68
C ALA A 136 28.86 4.13 -32.15
N ARG A 137 27.74 4.81 -32.43
CA ARG A 137 27.38 5.25 -33.80
C ARG A 137 28.42 6.22 -34.38
N LEU A 138 28.95 7.13 -33.56
CA LEU A 138 29.97 8.08 -33.99
C LEU A 138 31.30 7.36 -34.28
N GLN A 139 31.69 6.37 -33.47
CA GLN A 139 32.88 5.55 -33.72
C GLN A 139 32.77 4.80 -35.06
N VAL A 140 31.63 4.17 -35.32
CA VAL A 140 31.36 3.51 -36.61
C VAL A 140 31.47 4.50 -37.77
N ALA A 141 30.89 5.69 -37.64
CA ALA A 141 30.99 6.74 -38.66
C ALA A 141 32.45 7.21 -38.86
N CYS A 142 33.22 7.41 -37.79
CA CYS A 142 34.63 7.76 -37.86
C CYS A 142 35.47 6.67 -38.56
N ASP A 143 35.22 5.40 -38.26
CA ASP A 143 35.91 4.29 -38.90
C ASP A 143 35.58 4.19 -40.39
N LEU A 144 34.31 4.43 -40.74
CA LEU A 144 33.89 4.53 -42.14
C LEU A 144 34.61 5.67 -42.85
N LEU A 145 34.71 6.85 -42.23
CA LEU A 145 35.43 8.00 -42.79
C LEU A 145 36.93 7.71 -43.00
N ARG A 146 37.62 7.15 -42.00
CA ARG A 146 39.04 6.75 -42.12
C ARG A 146 39.24 5.77 -43.28
N ARG A 147 38.29 4.84 -43.45
CA ARG A 147 38.31 3.88 -44.55
C ARG A 147 38.09 4.54 -45.90
N ILE A 148 37.13 5.45 -46.02
CA ILE A 148 36.90 6.24 -47.25
C ILE A 148 38.18 6.99 -47.63
N ILE A 149 38.82 7.67 -46.67
CA ILE A 149 40.09 8.40 -46.92
C ILE A 149 41.16 7.44 -47.46
N ARG A 150 41.30 6.25 -46.86
CA ARG A 150 42.28 5.24 -47.31
C ARG A 150 41.98 4.72 -48.72
N ILE A 151 40.71 4.46 -49.03
CA ILE A 151 40.27 4.06 -50.38
C ILE A 151 40.57 5.16 -51.39
N LEU A 152 40.24 6.42 -51.09
CA LEU A 152 40.51 7.56 -51.97
C LEU A 152 42.02 7.71 -52.24
N TYR A 153 42.85 7.57 -51.21
CA TYR A 153 44.31 7.59 -51.35
C TYR A 153 44.82 6.47 -52.25
N LEU A 154 44.39 5.23 -52.02
CA LEU A 154 44.79 4.07 -52.83
C LEU A 154 44.32 4.20 -54.28
N SER A 155 43.09 4.66 -54.51
CA SER A 155 42.56 4.92 -55.85
C SER A 155 43.37 5.97 -56.60
N LYS A 156 43.75 7.07 -55.94
CA LYS A 156 44.61 8.11 -56.54
C LYS A 156 46.01 7.57 -56.84
N ARG A 157 46.60 6.79 -55.94
CA ARG A 157 47.91 6.14 -56.15
C ARG A 157 47.86 5.18 -57.34
N LEU A 158 46.82 4.36 -57.43
CA LEU A 158 46.59 3.43 -58.53
C LEU A 158 46.47 4.16 -59.87
N GLN A 159 45.67 5.24 -59.92
CA GLN A 159 45.57 6.08 -61.13
C GLN A 159 46.93 6.61 -61.58
N GLY A 160 47.78 7.08 -60.65
CA GLY A 160 49.14 7.51 -60.97
C GLY A 160 50.04 6.38 -61.49
N GLN A 161 49.94 5.18 -60.91
CA GLN A 161 50.70 4.00 -61.36
C GLN A 161 50.28 3.55 -62.77
N LEU A 162 48.98 3.61 -63.09
CA LEU A 162 48.48 3.27 -64.43
C LEU A 162 48.95 4.25 -65.51
N GLN A 163 49.12 5.54 -65.17
CA GLN A 163 49.69 6.54 -66.08
C GLN A 163 51.19 6.31 -66.35
N GLY A 164 51.90 5.59 -65.47
CA GLY A 164 53.31 5.20 -65.63
C GLY A 164 53.54 4.09 -66.67
N GLY A 165 52.48 3.55 -67.29
CA GLY A 165 52.56 2.56 -68.35
C GLY A 165 53.09 1.19 -67.89
N SER A 166 53.63 0.39 -68.83
CA SER A 166 54.00 -1.02 -68.59
C SER A 166 54.99 -1.26 -67.44
N ARG A 167 55.78 -0.25 -67.07
CA ARG A 167 56.82 -0.35 -66.04
C ARG A 167 56.26 -0.41 -64.61
N GLU A 168 55.04 0.08 -64.40
CA GLU A 168 54.43 0.21 -63.06
C GLU A 168 53.27 -0.77 -62.82
N ILE A 169 53.00 -1.68 -63.78
CA ILE A 169 51.88 -2.65 -63.73
C ILE A 169 51.92 -3.50 -62.46
N THR A 170 53.09 -4.01 -62.06
CA THR A 170 53.23 -4.82 -60.84
C THR A 170 52.84 -4.03 -59.58
N LYS A 171 53.16 -2.72 -59.53
CA LYS A 171 52.79 -1.87 -58.39
C LYS A 171 51.31 -1.48 -58.42
N ALA A 172 50.73 -1.32 -59.62
CA ALA A 172 49.30 -1.13 -59.79
C ALA A 172 48.50 -2.36 -59.31
N ALA A 173 48.95 -3.57 -59.67
CA ALA A 173 48.36 -4.82 -59.20
C ALA A 173 48.39 -4.94 -57.66
N GLN A 174 49.49 -4.54 -57.03
CA GLN A 174 49.59 -4.50 -55.57
C GLN A 174 48.60 -3.51 -54.94
N SER A 175 48.50 -2.28 -55.48
CA SER A 175 47.53 -1.29 -54.99
C SER A 175 46.08 -1.76 -55.17
N LEU A 176 45.78 -2.52 -56.22
CA LEU A 176 44.46 -3.11 -56.45
C LEU A 176 44.12 -4.19 -55.43
N ASN A 177 45.07 -5.10 -55.14
CA ASN A 177 44.91 -6.13 -54.11
C ASN A 177 44.72 -5.52 -52.70
N GLU A 178 45.44 -4.43 -52.38
CA GLU A 178 45.21 -3.68 -51.14
C GLU A 178 43.79 -3.08 -51.08
N LEU A 179 43.26 -2.59 -52.21
CA LEU A 179 41.91 -2.05 -52.31
C LEU A 179 40.85 -3.15 -52.12
N GLU A 180 41.05 -4.31 -52.76
CA GLU A 180 40.18 -5.49 -52.67
C GLU A 180 40.13 -6.04 -51.24
N ASN A 181 41.28 -6.15 -50.57
CA ASN A 181 41.31 -6.56 -49.17
C ASN A 181 40.54 -5.59 -48.26
N MET A 182 40.63 -4.28 -48.53
CA MET A 182 39.88 -3.28 -47.78
C MET A 182 38.36 -3.38 -48.00
N THR A 183 37.89 -3.85 -49.16
CA THR A 183 36.45 -4.04 -49.48
C THR A 183 35.91 -5.37 -48.94
N TYR A 184 36.63 -6.47 -49.14
CA TYR A 184 36.23 -7.83 -48.75
C TYR A 184 36.05 -8.00 -47.23
N VAL A 185 36.97 -7.45 -46.43
CA VAL A 185 36.92 -7.52 -44.95
C VAL A 185 35.63 -6.91 -44.37
N ASN A 186 34.97 -6.01 -45.10
CA ASN A 186 33.68 -5.44 -44.66
C ASN A 186 32.46 -6.25 -45.09
N GLY A 187 32.52 -6.99 -46.19
CA GLY A 187 31.46 -7.95 -46.52
C GLY A 187 31.27 -8.98 -45.40
N CYS A 188 32.39 -9.44 -44.84
CA CYS A 188 32.37 -10.36 -43.68
C CYS A 188 31.93 -9.67 -42.38
N ARG A 189 32.34 -8.41 -42.13
CA ARG A 189 31.98 -7.71 -40.88
C ARG A 189 30.51 -7.28 -40.83
N LEU A 190 29.95 -6.82 -41.95
CA LEU A 190 28.52 -6.48 -42.06
C LEU A 190 27.62 -7.72 -42.00
N ALA A 191 28.09 -8.88 -42.46
CA ALA A 191 27.36 -10.15 -42.38
C ALA A 191 27.39 -10.78 -40.97
N ALA A 192 28.27 -10.31 -40.07
CA ALA A 192 28.37 -10.82 -38.70
C ALA A 192 27.64 -9.95 -37.66
N GLU A 193 27.21 -8.74 -38.04
CA GLU A 193 26.45 -7.81 -37.18
C GLU A 193 24.92 -7.80 -37.48
N TYR A 194 24.46 -8.67 -38.39
CA TYR A 194 23.04 -9.00 -38.65
C TYR A 194 22.73 -10.43 -38.21
#